data_AF-A0A1R1XFH0-F1
#
_entry.id   AF-A0A1R1XFH0-F1
#
_cell.length_a   1.000
_cell.length_b   1.000
_cell.length_c   1.000
_cell.angle_alpha   90.00
_cell.angle_beta   90.00
_cell.angle_gamma   90.00
#
_symmetry.space_group_name_H-M   'P 1'
#
loop_
_entity.id
_entity.type
_entity.pdbx_description
1 polymer ?
#
loop_
_entity_poly.entity_id
_entity_poly.type
_entity_poly.pdbx_seq_one_letter_code
_entity_poly.pdbx_strand_id
1 'polypeptide(L)'
;MSNSFLKTGKKIVAIGKNYVDHAKEFNSKVPTEPMFFLKPTTSYLLSPNTISLPKNQLVHHEIELGFVMKNNANKVQSSSVNADDLIEGFCLGFDLTARDLQSFAKKNGYPWTVAKGYNHFCPISSLIDNSRFSSNKENLSVSQILANIDKGHYKLVASVNGAVKQDDNLNLMVFKIPELISFVSNIMTLEAGDMVLTGTPKGVGPIQPGDVIVGQLINVIDGSEICRIDFNVE
;
A
#
# COMPACT_ATOMS: atom_id res chain seq x y z
N MET A 1 -10.63 -0.23 16.32
CA MET A 1 -11.16 -0.91 15.11
C MET A 1 -10.68 -2.35 15.07
N SER A 2 -11.44 -3.25 14.43
CA SER A 2 -11.14 -4.68 14.37
C SER A 2 -10.09 -4.98 13.29
N ASN A 3 -9.01 -5.68 13.63
CA ASN A 3 -8.07 -6.23 12.64
C ASN A 3 -8.54 -7.59 12.11
N SER A 4 -9.85 -7.79 11.99
CA SER A 4 -10.45 -9.06 11.54
C SER A 4 -9.98 -9.45 10.14
N PHE A 5 -9.74 -8.46 9.26
CA PHE A 5 -9.26 -8.68 7.90
C PHE A 5 -7.95 -9.47 7.83
N LEU A 6 -7.08 -9.41 8.85
CA LEU A 6 -5.86 -10.23 8.94
C LEU A 6 -6.17 -11.74 8.99
N LYS A 7 -7.35 -12.11 9.52
CA LYS A 7 -7.80 -13.49 9.67
C LYS A 7 -8.81 -13.90 8.59
N THR A 8 -9.61 -12.95 8.10
CA THR A 8 -10.73 -13.23 7.19
C THR A 8 -10.45 -12.84 5.74
N GLY A 9 -9.51 -11.92 5.51
CA GLY A 9 -9.11 -11.51 4.17
C GLY A 9 -8.52 -12.68 3.40
N LYS A 10 -8.92 -12.82 2.13
CA LYS A 10 -8.55 -13.98 1.32
C LYS A 10 -7.39 -13.69 0.38
N LYS A 11 -7.24 -12.43 -0.04
CA LYS A 11 -6.13 -11.98 -0.88
C LYS A 11 -5.70 -10.55 -0.59
N ILE A 12 -4.46 -10.29 -0.98
CA ILE A 12 -3.88 -8.95 -1.07
C ILE A 12 -3.61 -8.67 -2.54
N VAL A 13 -4.22 -7.62 -3.07
CA VAL A 13 -3.95 -7.10 -4.42
C VAL A 13 -3.01 -5.91 -4.27
N ALA A 14 -1.95 -5.83 -5.06
CA ALA A 14 -1.00 -4.72 -5.00
C ALA A 14 -0.82 -4.10 -6.39
N ILE A 15 -0.99 -2.79 -6.48
CA ILE A 15 -0.94 -2.03 -7.73
C ILE A 15 0.50 -1.59 -8.02
N GLY A 16 1.02 -1.99 -9.17
CA GLY A 16 2.33 -1.57 -9.64
C GLY A 16 2.28 -0.24 -10.40
N LYS A 17 3.33 0.59 -10.23
CA LYS A 17 3.57 1.81 -11.02
C LYS A 17 2.43 2.85 -10.94
N ASN A 18 1.83 3.02 -9.77
CA ASN A 18 0.73 3.97 -9.58
C ASN A 18 1.18 5.42 -9.24
N TYR A 19 2.47 5.73 -9.31
CA TYR A 19 3.01 7.10 -9.12
C TYR A 19 3.89 7.47 -10.31
N VAL A 20 3.70 8.67 -10.85
CA VAL A 20 4.37 9.13 -12.09
C VAL A 20 5.89 9.10 -11.95
N ASP A 21 6.42 9.62 -10.85
CA ASP A 21 7.86 9.70 -10.64
C ASP A 21 8.49 8.34 -10.32
N HIS A 22 7.76 7.45 -9.65
CA HIS A 22 8.19 6.06 -9.45
C HIS A 22 8.24 5.28 -10.78
N ALA A 23 7.30 5.53 -11.70
CA ALA A 23 7.37 4.95 -13.05
C ALA A 23 8.62 5.45 -13.80
N LYS A 24 8.99 6.72 -13.64
CA LYS A 24 10.19 7.32 -14.25
C LYS A 24 11.50 6.83 -13.61
N GLU A 25 11.53 6.55 -12.31
CA GLU A 25 12.72 6.07 -11.57
C GLU A 25 13.35 4.83 -12.23
N PHE A 26 12.53 3.99 -12.86
CA PHE A 26 12.96 2.78 -13.57
C PHE A 26 12.87 2.90 -15.10
N ASN A 27 12.98 4.11 -15.65
CA ASN A 27 12.86 4.40 -17.10
C ASN A 27 11.63 3.76 -17.76
N SER A 28 10.55 3.58 -17.00
CA SER A 28 9.32 2.97 -17.48
C SER A 28 8.33 4.03 -17.94
N LYS A 29 7.58 3.73 -19.00
CA LYS A 29 6.41 4.55 -19.36
C LYS A 29 5.36 4.45 -18.26
N VAL A 30 4.65 5.55 -18.01
CA VAL A 30 3.43 5.54 -17.19
C VAL A 30 2.44 4.57 -17.84
N PRO A 31 1.91 3.57 -17.10
CA PRO A 31 0.94 2.64 -17.66
C PRO A 31 -0.32 3.37 -18.16
N THR A 32 -0.96 2.84 -19.20
CA THR A 32 -2.28 3.32 -19.66
C THR A 32 -3.42 2.66 -18.91
N GLU A 33 -3.15 1.53 -18.24
CA GLU A 33 -4.09 0.79 -17.40
C GLU A 33 -3.38 0.35 -16.11
N PRO A 34 -4.11 0.18 -15.00
CA PRO A 34 -3.54 -0.37 -13.78
C PRO A 34 -2.92 -1.75 -14.03
N MET A 35 -1.77 -2.02 -13.42
CA MET A 35 -1.22 -3.37 -13.35
C MET A 35 -1.23 -3.81 -11.90
N PHE A 36 -1.57 -5.05 -11.63
CA PHE A 36 -1.51 -5.59 -10.27
C PHE A 36 -0.92 -6.98 -10.22
N PHE A 37 -0.45 -7.33 -9.02
CA PHE A 37 -0.02 -8.66 -8.64
C PHE A 37 -0.63 -9.01 -7.29
N LEU A 38 -0.52 -10.28 -6.91
CA LEU A 38 -1.04 -10.76 -5.63
C LEU A 38 0.10 -10.97 -4.64
N LYS A 39 -0.21 -10.73 -3.36
CA LYS A 39 0.59 -11.22 -2.23
C LYS A 39 -0.24 -12.26 -1.46
N PRO A 40 0.41 -13.32 -0.93
CA PRO A 40 -0.28 -14.25 -0.04
C PRO A 40 -0.61 -13.55 1.28
N THR A 41 -1.74 -13.89 1.91
CA THR A 41 -2.15 -13.31 3.20
C THR A 41 -1.19 -13.68 4.34
N THR A 42 -0.43 -14.77 4.19
CA THR A 42 0.67 -15.13 5.10
C THR A 42 1.86 -14.17 5.06
N SER A 43 1.90 -13.22 4.11
CA SER A 43 2.91 -12.16 4.08
C SER A 43 2.62 -11.01 5.03
N TYR A 44 1.40 -10.91 5.58
CA TYR A 44 1.05 -9.89 6.55
C TYR A 44 1.97 -9.92 7.77
N LEU A 45 2.40 -8.75 8.22
CA LEU A 45 3.10 -8.55 9.48
C LEU A 45 2.61 -7.26 10.14
N LEU A 46 1.99 -7.35 11.32
CA LEU A 46 1.42 -6.18 11.97
C LEU A 46 2.49 -5.36 12.69
N SER A 47 2.44 -4.03 12.65
CA SER A 47 3.28 -3.16 13.48
C SER A 47 2.83 -3.15 14.96
N PRO A 48 3.75 -3.12 15.94
CA PRO A 48 5.19 -3.31 15.81
C PRO A 48 5.56 -4.81 15.83
N ASN A 49 6.36 -5.25 14.87
CA ASN A 49 7.00 -6.58 14.86
C ASN A 49 8.34 -6.47 14.10
N THR A 50 9.05 -7.59 13.99
CA THR A 50 10.33 -7.67 13.26
C THR A 50 10.14 -8.30 11.88
N ILE A 51 10.66 -7.66 10.85
CA ILE A 51 10.73 -8.18 9.49
C ILE A 51 11.91 -9.14 9.41
N SER A 52 11.66 -10.37 8.95
CA SER A 52 12.73 -11.36 8.72
C SER A 52 12.99 -11.44 7.23
N LEU A 53 14.19 -11.06 6.81
CA LEU A 53 14.59 -11.03 5.42
C LEU A 53 14.97 -12.43 4.92
N PRO A 54 14.58 -12.80 3.69
CA PRO A 54 15.10 -14.00 3.07
C PRO A 54 16.62 -13.88 2.87
N LYS A 55 17.33 -14.98 3.16
CA LYS A 55 18.79 -15.04 3.02
C LYS A 55 19.21 -14.73 1.58
N ASN A 56 20.28 -13.94 1.47
CA ASN A 56 20.94 -13.59 0.21
C ASN A 56 20.02 -12.94 -0.83
N GLN A 57 18.98 -12.20 -0.41
CA GLN A 57 18.14 -11.44 -1.33
C GLN A 57 18.31 -9.93 -1.10
N LEU A 58 18.31 -9.16 -2.19
CA LEU A 58 18.28 -7.71 -2.14
C LEU A 58 16.84 -7.23 -1.93
N VAL A 59 16.43 -6.97 -0.70
CA VAL A 59 15.07 -6.53 -0.39
C VAL A 59 14.96 -5.01 -0.39
N HIS A 60 13.96 -4.48 -1.09
CA HIS A 60 13.63 -3.05 -1.11
C HIS A 60 12.34 -2.76 -0.33
N HIS A 61 12.29 -1.58 0.31
CA HIS A 61 11.07 -1.02 0.89
C HIS A 61 10.28 -0.22 -0.17
N GLU A 62 8.95 -0.30 -0.06
CA GLU A 62 8.00 0.45 -0.89
C GLU A 62 6.82 0.86 0.02
N ILE A 63 6.80 2.09 0.55
CA ILE A 63 5.67 2.56 1.40
C ILE A 63 4.42 2.78 0.55
N GLU A 64 3.27 2.31 1.03
CA GLU A 64 2.00 2.39 0.31
C GLU A 64 0.83 2.65 1.26
N LEU A 65 -0.18 3.37 0.76
CA LEU A 65 -1.51 3.35 1.35
C LEU A 65 -2.21 2.06 0.91
N GLY A 66 -2.85 1.38 1.85
CA GLY A 66 -3.77 0.28 1.59
C GLY A 66 -5.20 0.59 2.00
N PHE A 67 -6.16 -0.11 1.42
CA PHE A 67 -7.55 -0.12 1.88
C PHE A 67 -8.09 -1.54 1.99
N VAL A 68 -9.00 -1.74 2.92
CA VAL A 68 -9.67 -3.03 3.17
C VAL A 68 -11.11 -2.96 2.70
N MET A 69 -11.56 -3.99 2.01
CA MET A 69 -12.92 -4.09 1.51
C MET A 69 -13.90 -4.42 2.63
N LYS A 70 -14.97 -3.64 2.76
CA LYS A 70 -16.09 -3.91 3.68
C LYS A 70 -17.09 -4.88 3.09
N ASN A 71 -17.38 -4.73 1.79
CA ASN A 71 -18.35 -5.51 1.04
C ASN A 71 -17.75 -5.99 -0.28
N ASN A 72 -18.39 -7.00 -0.88
CA ASN A 72 -17.94 -7.55 -2.15
C ASN A 72 -18.12 -6.54 -3.29
N ALA A 73 -17.11 -6.42 -4.15
CA ALA A 73 -17.18 -5.71 -5.43
C ALA A 73 -16.91 -6.68 -6.58
N ASN A 74 -17.87 -6.83 -7.48
CA ASN A 74 -17.77 -7.63 -8.70
C ASN A 74 -18.26 -6.79 -9.88
N LYS A 75 -17.40 -6.57 -10.88
CA LYS A 75 -17.70 -5.79 -12.10
C LYS A 75 -18.31 -4.42 -11.82
N VAL A 76 -17.79 -3.72 -10.80
CA VAL A 76 -18.26 -2.39 -10.41
C VAL A 76 -17.68 -1.36 -11.38
N GLN A 77 -18.50 -0.44 -11.87
CA GLN A 77 -18.04 0.67 -12.70
C GLN A 77 -17.44 1.78 -11.83
N SER A 78 -16.32 2.38 -12.24
CA SER A 78 -15.61 3.40 -11.46
C SER A 78 -16.53 4.56 -11.05
N SER A 79 -17.36 5.06 -11.97
CA SER A 79 -18.33 6.13 -11.72
C SER A 79 -19.45 5.76 -10.74
N SER A 80 -19.61 4.47 -10.42
CA SER A 80 -20.65 3.94 -9.54
C SER A 80 -20.08 3.41 -8.22
N VAL A 81 -18.78 3.58 -7.97
CA VAL A 81 -18.15 3.19 -6.71
C VAL A 81 -18.67 4.09 -5.59
N ASN A 82 -19.43 3.50 -4.67
CA ASN A 82 -19.70 4.11 -3.37
C ASN A 82 -18.63 3.65 -2.37
N ALA A 83 -17.69 4.53 -2.06
CA ALA A 83 -16.55 4.20 -1.20
C ALA A 83 -16.97 3.90 0.24
N ASP A 84 -18.00 4.57 0.77
CA ASP A 84 -18.50 4.35 2.13
C ASP A 84 -19.15 2.97 2.32
N ASP A 85 -19.66 2.39 1.23
CA ASP A 85 -20.23 1.05 1.21
C ASP A 85 -19.18 -0.03 1.00
N LEU A 86 -18.16 0.24 0.17
CA LEU A 86 -17.21 -0.77 -0.28
C LEU A 86 -15.94 -0.86 0.56
N ILE A 87 -15.52 0.21 1.22
CA ILE A 87 -14.26 0.26 1.96
C ILE A 87 -14.55 0.28 3.47
N GLU A 88 -13.88 -0.60 4.21
CA GLU A 88 -13.99 -0.66 5.67
C GLU A 88 -13.13 0.43 6.31
N GLY A 89 -11.93 0.63 5.76
CA GLY A 89 -11.00 1.65 6.18
C GLY A 89 -9.66 1.51 5.48
N PHE A 90 -8.70 2.30 5.94
CA PHE A 90 -7.36 2.38 5.38
C PHE A 90 -6.32 1.78 6.33
N CYS A 91 -5.21 1.32 5.76
CA CYS A 91 -4.02 0.91 6.48
C CYS A 91 -2.77 1.48 5.79
N LEU A 92 -1.72 1.66 6.57
CA LEU A 92 -0.40 2.01 6.07
C LEU A 92 0.43 0.74 5.97
N GLY A 93 1.23 0.57 4.92
CA GLY A 93 2.03 -0.64 4.80
C GLY A 93 3.21 -0.51 3.87
N PHE A 94 4.07 -1.52 3.90
CA PHE A 94 5.18 -1.69 2.98
C PHE A 94 4.92 -2.85 2.01
N ASP A 95 5.15 -2.63 0.73
CA ASP A 95 5.30 -3.68 -0.27
C ASP A 95 6.78 -4.08 -0.40
N LEU A 96 7.23 -4.96 0.50
CA LEU A 96 8.60 -5.43 0.40
C LEU A 96 8.80 -6.28 -0.87
N THR A 97 9.96 -6.08 -1.49
CA THR A 97 10.28 -6.70 -2.77
C THR A 97 11.70 -7.21 -2.78
N ALA A 98 11.91 -8.51 -3.04
CA ALA A 98 13.21 -9.06 -3.41
C ALA A 98 13.55 -8.61 -4.84
N ARG A 99 14.29 -7.50 -4.94
CA ARG A 99 14.50 -6.74 -6.18
C ARG A 99 15.31 -7.50 -7.21
N ASP A 100 16.29 -8.26 -6.75
CA ASP A 100 17.06 -9.22 -7.54
C ASP A 100 16.16 -10.27 -8.22
N LEU A 101 15.29 -10.94 -7.44
CA LEU A 101 14.32 -11.89 -7.98
C LEU A 101 13.31 -11.24 -8.92
N GLN A 102 12.84 -10.03 -8.60
CA GLN A 102 11.92 -9.31 -9.47
C GLN A 102 12.59 -8.97 -10.82
N SER A 103 13.86 -8.56 -10.79
CA SER A 103 14.63 -8.23 -12.00
C SER A 103 14.86 -9.47 -12.85
N PHE A 104 15.21 -10.60 -12.20
CA PHE A 104 15.32 -11.89 -12.87
C PHE A 104 13.99 -12.32 -13.49
N ALA A 105 12.88 -12.21 -12.77
CA ALA A 105 11.56 -12.57 -13.26
C ALA A 105 11.15 -11.70 -14.46
N LYS A 106 11.34 -10.38 -14.40
CA LYS A 106 11.08 -9.46 -15.52
C LYS A 106 11.87 -9.82 -16.78
N LYS A 107 13.18 -10.11 -16.63
CA LYS A 107 14.06 -10.47 -17.75
C LYS A 107 13.62 -11.75 -18.46
N ASN A 108 13.10 -12.72 -17.71
CA ASN A 108 12.73 -14.04 -18.23
C ASN A 108 11.23 -14.21 -18.50
N GLY A 109 10.41 -13.18 -18.23
CA GLY A 109 8.94 -13.27 -18.36
C GLY A 109 8.29 -14.18 -17.31
N TYR A 110 8.89 -14.35 -16.13
CA TYR A 110 8.36 -15.19 -15.06
C TYR A 110 7.41 -14.43 -14.11
N PRO A 111 6.54 -15.16 -13.39
CA PRO A 111 5.69 -14.57 -12.35
C PRO A 111 6.47 -13.88 -11.24
N TRP A 112 5.89 -12.82 -10.66
CA TRP A 112 6.52 -12.03 -9.58
C TRP A 112 6.29 -12.59 -8.18
N THR A 113 5.52 -13.68 -8.04
CA THR A 113 5.11 -14.24 -6.74
C THR A 113 6.30 -14.45 -5.80
N VAL A 114 7.40 -15.03 -6.29
CA VAL A 114 8.61 -15.28 -5.49
C VAL A 114 9.31 -14.00 -5.04
N ALA A 115 9.18 -12.90 -5.78
CA ALA A 115 9.80 -11.63 -5.45
C ALA A 115 8.95 -10.77 -4.49
N LYS A 116 7.63 -10.98 -4.48
CA LYS A 116 6.66 -10.14 -3.77
C LYS A 116 5.98 -10.86 -2.59
N GLY A 117 6.08 -12.18 -2.49
CA GLY A 117 5.23 -13.01 -1.62
C GLY A 117 5.94 -13.78 -0.51
N TYR A 118 7.16 -13.41 -0.12
CA TYR A 118 7.79 -13.99 1.08
C TYR A 118 6.94 -13.70 2.33
N ASN A 119 7.16 -14.50 3.38
CA ASN A 119 6.68 -14.15 4.72
C ASN A 119 7.19 -12.75 5.07
N HIS A 120 6.38 -11.98 5.81
CA HIS A 120 6.69 -10.62 6.24
C HIS A 120 6.81 -9.58 5.09
N PHE A 121 6.53 -9.92 3.82
CA PHE A 121 6.59 -8.97 2.71
C PHE A 121 5.37 -8.06 2.55
N CYS A 122 4.45 -8.10 3.50
CA CYS A 122 3.40 -7.10 3.68
C CYS A 122 3.35 -6.61 5.14
N PRO A 123 4.37 -5.87 5.63
CA PRO A 123 4.31 -5.19 6.92
C PRO A 123 3.27 -4.07 6.87
N ILE A 124 2.33 -4.05 7.82
CA ILE A 124 1.19 -3.12 7.80
C ILE A 124 0.81 -2.61 9.19
N SER A 125 0.04 -1.52 9.21
CA SER A 125 -0.67 -1.03 10.39
C SER A 125 -1.94 -1.83 10.65
N SER A 126 -2.54 -1.60 11.82
CA SER A 126 -3.97 -1.85 12.02
C SER A 126 -4.82 -0.92 11.12
N LEU A 127 -6.12 -1.16 11.00
CA LEU A 127 -7.02 -0.17 10.39
C LEU A 127 -6.89 1.17 11.11
N ILE A 128 -6.67 2.23 10.32
CA ILE A 128 -6.47 3.60 10.80
C ILE A 128 -7.83 4.17 11.20
N ASP A 129 -7.92 4.71 12.41
CA ASP A 129 -9.11 5.43 12.87
C ASP A 129 -9.43 6.61 11.94
N ASN A 130 -10.62 6.59 11.31
CA ASN A 130 -11.06 7.64 10.40
C ASN A 130 -11.03 9.04 11.03
N SER A 131 -11.21 9.14 12.35
CA SER A 131 -11.07 10.42 13.08
C SER A 131 -9.65 10.99 13.01
N ARG A 132 -8.63 10.16 12.78
CA ARG A 132 -7.22 10.59 12.65
C ARG A 132 -6.95 11.33 11.35
N PHE A 133 -7.81 11.19 10.34
CA PHE A 133 -7.68 11.91 9.08
C PHE A 133 -8.15 13.38 9.17
N SER A 134 -8.71 13.79 10.31
CA SER A 134 -9.13 15.16 10.54
C SER A 134 -8.37 15.83 11.68
N SER A 135 -7.97 17.09 11.47
CA SER A 135 -7.30 17.94 12.45
C SER A 135 -8.10 18.14 13.74
N ASN A 136 -9.43 18.22 13.62
CA ASN A 136 -10.35 18.39 14.74
C ASN A 136 -10.84 17.04 15.33
N LYS A 137 -10.29 15.91 14.87
CA LYS A 137 -10.69 14.54 15.25
C LYS A 137 -12.15 14.19 14.95
N GLU A 138 -12.80 14.89 14.02
CA GLU A 138 -14.09 14.47 13.50
C GLU A 138 -13.97 13.17 12.71
N ASN A 139 -14.94 12.27 12.90
CA ASN A 139 -14.97 11.01 12.21
C ASN A 139 -15.38 11.22 10.74
N LEU A 140 -14.41 11.21 9.84
CA LEU A 140 -14.66 11.38 8.41
C LEU A 140 -15.23 10.10 7.79
N SER A 141 -16.16 10.26 6.85
CA SER A 141 -16.56 9.16 5.96
C SER A 141 -15.39 8.78 5.04
N VAL A 142 -15.41 7.56 4.50
CA VAL A 142 -14.40 7.13 3.50
C VAL A 142 -14.43 8.06 2.30
N SER A 143 -15.62 8.43 1.80
CA SER A 143 -15.73 9.36 0.67
C SER A 143 -15.10 10.72 0.97
N GLN A 144 -15.22 11.23 2.20
CA GLN A 144 -14.55 12.47 2.61
C GLN A 144 -13.03 12.31 2.67
N ILE A 145 -12.53 11.16 3.16
CA ILE A 145 -11.09 10.86 3.16
C ILE A 145 -10.56 10.81 1.73
N LEU A 146 -11.26 10.14 0.80
CA LEU A 146 -10.86 10.11 -0.61
C LEU A 146 -10.84 11.50 -1.25
N ALA A 147 -11.85 12.33 -1.00
CA ALA A 147 -11.86 13.71 -1.49
C ALA A 147 -10.68 14.53 -0.95
N ASN A 148 -10.27 14.29 0.30
CA ASN A 148 -9.11 14.94 0.90
C ASN A 148 -7.78 14.38 0.34
N ILE A 149 -7.70 13.08 0.00
CA ILE A 149 -6.59 12.51 -0.76
C ILE A 149 -6.44 13.27 -2.08
N ASP A 150 -7.51 13.45 -2.85
CA ASP A 150 -7.44 14.12 -4.16
C ASP A 150 -7.07 15.59 -4.07
N LYS A 151 -7.45 16.27 -2.98
CA LYS A 151 -7.00 17.64 -2.67
C LYS A 151 -5.54 17.72 -2.19
N GLY A 152 -4.89 16.56 -2.00
CA GLY A 152 -3.51 16.49 -1.56
C GLY A 152 -3.30 16.76 -0.08
N HIS A 153 -4.29 16.45 0.77
CA HIS A 153 -4.20 16.70 2.21
C HIS A 153 -3.29 15.70 2.95
N TYR A 154 -2.88 14.61 2.30
CA TYR A 154 -2.20 13.51 2.96
C TYR A 154 -0.96 13.05 2.18
N LYS A 155 0.12 12.77 2.89
CA LYS A 155 1.37 12.28 2.30
C LYS A 155 1.93 11.06 3.00
N LEU A 156 2.65 10.23 2.25
CA LEU A 156 3.41 9.10 2.75
C LEU A 156 4.85 9.51 2.99
N VAL A 157 5.42 9.08 4.10
CA VAL A 157 6.84 9.24 4.41
C VAL A 157 7.41 7.88 4.83
N ALA A 158 8.57 7.51 4.30
CA ALA A 158 9.33 6.36 4.76
C ALA A 158 10.76 6.76 5.08
N SER A 159 11.28 6.24 6.19
CA SER A 159 12.67 6.40 6.58
C SER A 159 13.31 5.08 6.95
N VAL A 160 14.62 4.99 6.71
CA VAL A 160 15.46 3.86 7.12
C VAL A 160 16.57 4.43 8.00
N ASN A 161 16.66 3.95 9.24
CA ASN A 161 17.59 4.45 10.27
C ASN A 161 17.50 5.98 10.45
N GLY A 162 16.27 6.51 10.42
CA GLY A 162 15.98 7.94 10.56
C GLY A 162 16.24 8.79 9.30
N ALA A 163 16.86 8.24 8.25
CA ALA A 163 17.03 8.94 6.99
C ALA A 163 15.80 8.78 6.10
N VAL A 164 15.12 9.88 5.76
CA VAL A 164 13.97 9.89 4.85
C VAL A 164 14.39 9.39 3.47
N LYS A 165 13.65 8.41 2.94
CA LYS A 165 13.86 7.78 1.63
C LYS A 165 12.72 8.04 0.67
N GLN A 166 11.48 8.01 1.16
CA GLN A 166 10.28 8.31 0.39
C GLN A 166 9.51 9.42 1.12
N ASP A 167 9.07 10.44 0.39
CA ASP A 167 8.22 11.53 0.90
C ASP A 167 7.42 12.06 -0.29
N ASP A 168 6.15 11.67 -0.39
CA ASP A 168 5.31 12.09 -1.50
C ASP A 168 3.82 12.09 -1.17
N ASN A 169 3.06 12.89 -1.92
CA ASN A 169 1.65 13.11 -1.67
C ASN A 169 0.76 12.04 -2.33
N LEU A 170 -0.29 11.60 -1.63
CA LEU A 170 -1.24 10.61 -2.16
C LEU A 170 -2.03 11.11 -3.38
N ASN A 171 -2.18 12.42 -3.58
CA ASN A 171 -2.86 12.96 -4.76
C ASN A 171 -2.11 12.65 -6.08
N LEU A 172 -0.84 12.29 -6.01
CA LEU A 172 -0.01 11.93 -7.17
C LEU A 172 -0.24 10.51 -7.68
N MET A 173 -1.16 9.75 -7.08
CA MET A 173 -1.63 8.49 -7.66
C MET A 173 -2.14 8.72 -9.09
N VAL A 174 -1.64 7.92 -10.03
CA VAL A 174 -2.01 7.94 -11.45
C VAL A 174 -3.45 7.44 -11.62
N PHE A 175 -3.78 6.32 -11.00
CA PHE A 175 -5.10 5.72 -10.98
C PHE A 175 -5.70 5.86 -9.58
N LYS A 176 -6.89 6.46 -9.48
CA LYS A 176 -7.57 6.71 -8.21
C LYS A 176 -8.22 5.45 -7.66
N ILE A 177 -8.46 5.42 -6.35
CA ILE A 177 -9.03 4.25 -5.66
C ILE A 177 -10.32 3.71 -6.31
N PRO A 178 -11.29 4.55 -6.74
CA PRO A 178 -12.45 4.06 -7.50
C PRO A 178 -12.11 3.33 -8.80
N GLU A 179 -11.10 3.81 -9.53
CA GLU A 179 -10.59 3.15 -10.75
C GLU A 179 -9.93 1.81 -10.42
N LEU A 180 -9.16 1.74 -9.32
CA LEU A 180 -8.53 0.50 -8.86
C LEU A 180 -9.58 -0.56 -8.49
N ILE A 181 -10.61 -0.20 -7.72
CA ILE A 181 -11.71 -1.10 -7.38
C ILE A 181 -12.42 -1.57 -8.66
N SER A 182 -12.72 -0.65 -9.57
CA SER A 182 -13.38 -0.98 -10.83
C SER A 182 -12.56 -1.94 -11.67
N PHE A 183 -11.28 -1.63 -11.90
CA PHE A 183 -10.38 -2.43 -12.72
C PHE A 183 -10.21 -3.85 -12.15
N VAL A 184 -9.86 -3.94 -10.86
CA VAL A 184 -9.64 -5.25 -10.22
C VAL A 184 -10.93 -6.05 -10.19
N SER A 185 -12.07 -5.45 -9.81
CA SER A 185 -13.35 -6.16 -9.72
C SER A 185 -13.90 -6.67 -11.05
N ASN A 186 -13.47 -6.11 -12.18
CA ASN A 186 -13.79 -6.62 -13.52
C ASN A 186 -12.97 -7.85 -13.91
N ILE A 187 -11.82 -8.08 -13.27
CA ILE A 187 -10.94 -9.23 -13.49
C ILE A 187 -11.21 -10.33 -12.45
N MET A 188 -11.31 -9.96 -11.18
CA MET A 188 -11.61 -10.85 -10.06
C MET A 188 -12.40 -10.12 -8.97
N THR A 189 -13.41 -10.78 -8.38
CA THR A 189 -14.17 -10.20 -7.27
C THR A 189 -13.23 -9.79 -6.13
N LEU A 190 -13.37 -8.56 -5.65
CA LEU A 190 -12.84 -8.12 -4.37
C LEU A 190 -13.86 -8.51 -3.30
N GLU A 191 -13.47 -9.36 -2.35
CA GLU A 191 -14.37 -9.84 -1.29
C GLU A 191 -14.18 -9.03 -0.01
N ALA A 192 -15.18 -9.03 0.87
CA ALA A 192 -15.05 -8.44 2.19
C ALA A 192 -13.82 -8.98 2.94
N GLY A 193 -13.01 -8.09 3.50
CA GLY A 193 -11.74 -8.37 4.15
C GLY A 193 -10.53 -8.43 3.22
N ASP A 194 -10.70 -8.45 1.89
CA ASP A 194 -9.56 -8.33 0.98
C ASP A 194 -8.91 -6.96 1.10
N MET A 195 -7.59 -6.92 0.89
CA MET A 195 -6.81 -5.69 0.95
C MET A 195 -6.27 -5.32 -0.43
N VAL A 196 -6.24 -4.02 -0.71
CA VAL A 196 -5.62 -3.46 -1.90
C VAL A 196 -4.54 -2.47 -1.48
N LEU A 197 -3.31 -2.72 -1.90
CA LEU A 197 -2.16 -1.83 -1.82
C LEU A 197 -2.08 -0.96 -3.08
N THR A 198 -1.96 0.35 -2.92
CA THR A 198 -2.27 1.33 -3.99
C THR A 198 -1.07 1.81 -4.80
N GLY A 199 0.11 1.27 -4.58
CA GLY A 199 1.36 1.66 -5.21
C GLY A 199 2.20 2.61 -4.35
N THR A 200 3.49 2.66 -4.66
CA THR A 200 4.50 3.41 -3.90
C THR A 200 5.03 4.63 -4.66
N PRO A 201 5.41 5.72 -3.96
CA PRO A 201 6.12 6.85 -4.57
C PRO A 201 7.61 6.54 -4.83
N LYS A 202 8.32 7.48 -5.46
CA LYS A 202 9.77 7.36 -5.74
C LYS A 202 10.60 7.21 -4.46
N GLY A 203 11.84 6.76 -4.61
CA GLY A 203 12.81 6.67 -3.51
C GLY A 203 12.81 5.31 -2.82
N VAL A 204 12.44 4.27 -3.57
CA VAL A 204 12.52 2.89 -3.10
C VAL A 204 13.98 2.51 -2.90
N GLY A 205 14.30 1.84 -1.81
CA GLY A 205 15.68 1.58 -1.43
C GLY A 205 15.86 0.25 -0.73
N PRO A 206 17.10 -0.27 -0.68
CA PRO A 206 17.39 -1.52 -0.01
C PRO A 206 17.26 -1.40 1.51
N ILE A 207 16.93 -2.52 2.15
CA ILE A 207 16.95 -2.70 3.61
C ILE A 207 17.81 -3.91 3.96
N GLN A 208 18.43 -3.90 5.14
CA GLN A 208 19.38 -4.92 5.59
C GLN A 208 19.09 -5.34 7.05
N PRO A 209 19.52 -6.53 7.47
CA PRO A 209 19.46 -6.91 8.88
C PRO A 209 20.15 -5.87 9.77
N GLY A 210 19.49 -5.49 10.85
CA GLY A 210 19.89 -4.40 11.74
C GLY A 210 19.28 -3.04 11.44
N ASP A 211 18.63 -2.86 10.28
CA ASP A 211 17.92 -1.63 9.97
C ASP A 211 16.63 -1.47 10.79
N VAL A 212 16.23 -0.22 10.99
CA VAL A 212 14.89 0.16 11.44
C VAL A 212 14.21 0.90 10.31
N ILE A 213 13.05 0.40 9.88
CA ILE A 213 12.22 1.08 8.90
C ILE A 213 10.98 1.68 9.55
N VAL A 214 10.66 2.91 9.16
CA VAL A 214 9.51 3.66 9.68
C VAL A 214 8.69 4.16 8.52
N GLY A 215 7.40 3.85 8.53
CA GLY A 215 6.40 4.41 7.62
C GLY A 215 5.47 5.37 8.36
N GLN A 216 5.15 6.50 7.76
CA GLN A 216 4.22 7.49 8.31
C GLN A 216 3.20 7.94 7.25
N LEU A 217 1.97 8.17 7.70
CA LEU A 217 0.94 8.88 6.96
C LEU A 217 0.69 10.20 7.68
N ILE A 218 0.87 11.32 6.98
CA ILE A 218 0.87 12.66 7.57
C ILE A 218 -0.22 13.50 6.93
N ASN A 219 -0.97 14.25 7.76
CA ASN A 219 -1.84 15.31 7.32
C ASN A 219 -1.00 16.56 7.02
N VAL A 220 -0.96 17.01 5.78
CA VAL A 220 -0.11 18.14 5.36
C VAL A 220 -0.70 19.48 5.76
N ILE A 221 -1.99 19.55 6.10
CA ILE A 221 -2.66 20.80 6.46
C ILE A 221 -2.20 21.29 7.84
N ASP A 222 -2.02 20.37 8.79
CA ASP A 222 -1.63 20.70 10.17
C ASP A 222 -0.33 20.02 10.63
N GLY A 223 0.26 19.17 9.80
CA GLY A 223 1.47 18.41 10.10
C GLY A 223 1.25 17.22 11.05
N SER A 224 0.00 16.87 11.36
CA SER A 224 -0.31 15.79 12.30
C SER A 224 -0.01 14.41 11.70
N GLU A 225 0.49 13.51 12.54
CA GLU A 225 0.71 12.12 12.18
C GLU A 225 -0.61 11.34 12.31
N ILE A 226 -1.12 10.87 11.16
CA ILE A 226 -2.36 10.08 11.08
C ILE A 226 -2.07 8.63 11.52
N CYS A 227 -0.97 8.07 10.99
CA CYS A 227 -0.54 6.71 11.27
C CYS A 227 0.99 6.62 11.21
N ARG A 228 1.55 5.75 12.05
CA ARG A 228 2.96 5.38 12.07
C ARG A 228 3.09 3.88 12.25
N ILE A 229 4.02 3.30 11.50
CA ILE A 229 4.44 1.90 11.62
C ILE A 229 5.96 1.85 11.73
N ASP A 230 6.45 1.01 12.64
CA ASP A 230 7.87 0.85 12.94
C ASP A 230 8.20 -0.64 12.93
N PHE A 231 9.26 -1.01 12.20
CA PHE A 231 9.73 -2.39 12.13
C PHE A 231 11.25 -2.45 12.27
N ASN A 232 11.73 -3.37 13.10
CA ASN A 232 13.12 -3.82 13.07
C ASN A 232 13.28 -4.81 11.90
N VAL A 233 14.48 -4.90 11.35
CA VAL A 233 14.82 -5.81 10.25
C VAL A 233 15.87 -6.81 10.73
N GLU A 234 15.65 -8.11 10.51
CA GLU A 234 16.56 -9.22 10.85
C GLU A 234 16.81 -10.17 9.68
#